data_AF-A0A7X6SHJ8-F1
#
_entry.id   AF-A0A7X6SHJ8-F1
#
_cell.length_a   1.000
_cell.length_b   1.000
_cell.length_c   1.000
_cell.angle_alpha   90.00
_cell.angle_beta   90.00
_cell.angle_gamma   90.00
#
_symmetry.space_group_name_H-M   'P 1'
#
loop_
_entity.id
_entity.type
_entity.pdbx_description
1 polymer ?
#
loop_
_entity_poly.entity_id
_entity_poly.type
_entity_poly.pdbx_seq_one_letter_code
_entity_poly.pdbx_strand_id
1 'polypeptide(L)'
;MKEDSLLGKIQAKMKRTKYLKQCKKLNFSVDFLDRLIERKNTSLNVEPILEIILQSKNLETFKKNINNLVVQNPKYFYRRDLLIGNLVGRYDIYQVFSSGGDIPNIENFNLEEKEVLKILSNIKENIFEIIMSDNSYKNIFYEKEEKIINFTKDFTKEDVLKLFDYLVNGNENINSNDEIKIGLLLAIVYKIVNEYKIEDLLNNFEFVKEDFMNFNKDVPYEIKKETFEKNKMFGSHQRELLANVNVLKNKIKKIDTEEGRKLLQRIEEYINNDQKIEELEEINLEYEIIYREDLVNRLYKPKEYINLIEDFRDLRPQLIHFFARDPSRFKEKELEKIKKIATSKEEYQKLVAGLEAKLNPTIVNHVADLDVVYSGSSGLGYYQSDTQNQISASVYSASFFAKDNVGNFLGIGFNADSITPESILMSSKKYMTTNAGVYNIDNSNDPNDYNSPYSELVENDGYSEVVLARRGEDFDSKAAYVFVAINSENIEGHPLYQRAKEYATQNSLKLVVYDLVKIRSSYKSFIKSSESLEKNQETIKISI
;
A
#
# COMPACT_ATOMS: atom_id res chain seq x y z
N MET A 1 -45.49 -2.29 -9.27
CA MET A 1 -45.55 -3.46 -10.17
C MET A 1 -45.64 -2.93 -11.59
N LYS A 2 -44.57 -3.03 -12.40
CA LYS A 2 -44.57 -2.56 -13.79
C LYS A 2 -45.19 -3.65 -14.68
N GLU A 3 -46.17 -3.26 -15.50
CA GLU A 3 -46.70 -4.08 -16.57
C GLU A 3 -45.61 -4.36 -17.61
N ASP A 4 -45.02 -5.53 -17.51
CA ASP A 4 -44.15 -6.14 -18.50
C ASP A 4 -45.02 -6.65 -19.67
N SER A 5 -45.46 -5.75 -20.56
CA SER A 5 -46.37 -6.12 -21.64
C SER A 5 -45.75 -7.21 -22.54
N LEU A 6 -46.55 -8.21 -22.90
CA LEU A 6 -46.18 -9.30 -23.81
C LEU A 6 -45.58 -8.75 -25.12
N LEU A 7 -46.07 -7.59 -25.58
CA LEU A 7 -45.58 -6.85 -26.74
C LEU A 7 -44.14 -6.35 -26.54
N GLY A 8 -43.80 -5.82 -25.35
CA GLY A 8 -42.45 -5.43 -24.98
C GLY A 8 -41.48 -6.62 -24.94
N LYS A 9 -41.92 -7.76 -24.41
CA LYS A 9 -41.14 -9.02 -24.41
C LYS A 9 -40.93 -9.58 -25.82
N ILE A 10 -41.95 -9.52 -26.68
CA ILE A 10 -41.86 -9.94 -28.09
C ILE A 10 -40.95 -9.00 -28.89
N GLN A 11 -41.07 -7.68 -28.71
CA GLN A 11 -40.20 -6.71 -29.38
C GLN A 11 -38.74 -6.82 -28.94
N ALA A 12 -38.48 -7.05 -27.64
CA ALA A 12 -37.14 -7.33 -27.12
C ALA A 12 -36.58 -8.63 -27.71
N LYS A 13 -37.40 -9.69 -27.80
CA LYS A 13 -37.03 -10.97 -28.41
C LYS A 13 -36.74 -10.84 -29.91
N MET A 14 -37.57 -10.13 -30.67
CA MET A 14 -37.36 -9.87 -32.11
C MET A 14 -36.12 -9.01 -32.38
N LYS A 15 -35.88 -7.97 -31.57
CA LYS A 15 -34.65 -7.15 -31.66
C LYS A 15 -33.41 -8.00 -31.36
N ARG A 16 -33.45 -8.83 -30.31
CA ARG A 16 -32.36 -9.77 -29.98
C ARG A 16 -32.08 -10.73 -31.13
N THR A 17 -33.11 -11.29 -31.78
CA THR A 17 -32.94 -12.18 -32.95
C THR A 17 -32.26 -11.47 -34.15
N LYS A 18 -32.61 -10.20 -34.40
CA LYS A 18 -31.99 -9.41 -35.49
C LYS A 18 -30.49 -9.23 -35.28
N TYR A 19 -30.07 -8.80 -34.09
CA TYR A 19 -28.65 -8.63 -33.77
C TYR A 19 -27.92 -9.97 -33.72
N LEU A 20 -28.53 -11.01 -33.14
CA LEU A 20 -27.92 -12.33 -33.03
C LEU A 20 -27.50 -12.91 -34.39
N LYS A 21 -28.32 -12.74 -35.43
CA LYS A 21 -27.97 -13.18 -36.79
C LYS A 21 -26.73 -12.47 -37.32
N GLN A 22 -26.58 -11.19 -37.00
CA GLN A 22 -25.44 -10.39 -37.45
C GLN A 22 -24.19 -10.65 -36.61
N CYS A 23 -24.33 -10.78 -35.28
CA CYS A 23 -23.25 -11.20 -34.38
C CYS A 23 -22.65 -12.55 -34.80
N LYS A 24 -23.48 -13.53 -35.18
CA LYS A 24 -23.00 -14.81 -35.72
C LYS A 24 -22.16 -14.65 -36.99
N LYS A 25 -22.51 -13.72 -37.89
CA LYS A 25 -21.73 -13.43 -39.10
C LYS A 25 -20.41 -12.73 -38.81
N LEU A 26 -20.38 -11.90 -37.76
CA LEU A 26 -19.20 -11.18 -37.30
C LEU A 26 -18.35 -11.99 -36.30
N ASN A 27 -18.79 -13.20 -35.96
CA ASN A 27 -18.18 -14.10 -34.98
C ASN A 27 -18.10 -13.53 -33.55
N PHE A 28 -19.15 -12.82 -33.11
CA PHE A 28 -19.26 -12.35 -31.72
C PHE A 28 -19.95 -13.36 -30.82
N SER A 29 -19.55 -13.38 -29.54
CA SER A 29 -20.21 -14.18 -28.51
C SER A 29 -21.65 -13.71 -28.29
N VAL A 30 -22.51 -14.64 -27.88
CA VAL A 30 -23.89 -14.31 -27.48
C VAL A 30 -23.89 -13.43 -26.23
N ASP A 31 -22.94 -13.66 -25.33
CA ASP A 31 -22.78 -12.90 -24.08
C ASP A 31 -22.45 -11.43 -24.33
N PHE A 32 -21.61 -11.12 -25.32
CA PHE A 32 -21.32 -9.74 -25.71
C PHE A 32 -22.59 -8.99 -26.15
N LEU A 33 -23.41 -9.65 -26.96
CA LEU A 33 -24.68 -9.08 -27.41
C LEU A 33 -25.65 -8.90 -26.23
N ASP A 34 -25.76 -9.89 -25.36
CA ASP A 34 -26.65 -9.83 -24.21
C ASP A 34 -26.24 -8.71 -23.23
N ARG A 35 -24.94 -8.54 -22.96
CA ARG A 35 -24.39 -7.42 -22.17
C ARG A 35 -24.68 -6.06 -22.81
N LEU A 36 -24.56 -5.93 -24.13
CA LEU A 36 -24.94 -4.69 -24.84
C LEU A 36 -26.43 -4.37 -24.69
N ILE A 37 -27.30 -5.37 -24.83
CA ILE A 37 -28.75 -5.20 -24.70
C ILE A 37 -29.14 -4.84 -23.25
N GLU A 38 -28.51 -5.47 -22.26
CA GLU A 38 -28.72 -5.15 -20.85
C GLU A 38 -28.37 -3.68 -20.56
N ARG A 39 -27.18 -3.24 -21.02
CA ARG A 39 -26.64 -1.88 -20.76
C ARG A 39 -27.36 -0.77 -21.52
N LYS A 40 -28.03 -1.12 -22.62
CA LYS A 40 -28.95 -0.20 -23.34
C LYS A 40 -30.00 0.40 -22.41
N ASN A 41 -30.44 -0.36 -21.41
CA ASN A 41 -31.48 0.08 -20.47
C ASN A 41 -30.93 0.86 -19.27
N THR A 42 -29.60 1.02 -19.13
CA THR A 42 -28.94 1.58 -17.95
C THR A 42 -28.23 2.92 -18.20
N SER A 43 -28.67 3.72 -19.17
CA SER A 43 -28.14 5.06 -19.51
C SER A 43 -26.69 5.13 -20.04
N LEU A 44 -26.09 3.99 -20.42
CA LEU A 44 -24.78 3.95 -21.06
C LEU A 44 -24.96 3.91 -22.58
N ASN A 45 -24.32 4.84 -23.30
CA ASN A 45 -24.46 5.04 -24.75
C ASN A 45 -23.93 3.82 -25.52
N VAL A 46 -24.73 2.76 -25.73
CA VAL A 46 -24.38 1.54 -26.48
C VAL A 46 -25.01 1.48 -27.87
N GLU A 47 -26.01 2.33 -28.14
CA GLU A 47 -26.71 2.43 -29.43
C GLU A 47 -25.77 2.49 -30.64
N PRO A 48 -24.70 3.32 -30.63
CA PRO A 48 -23.77 3.39 -31.75
C PRO A 48 -23.10 2.03 -32.04
N ILE A 49 -22.79 1.23 -31.03
CA ILE A 49 -22.21 -0.11 -31.23
C ILE A 49 -23.23 -1.02 -31.91
N LEU A 50 -24.47 -1.03 -31.41
CA LEU A 50 -25.54 -1.85 -31.99
C LEU A 50 -25.81 -1.47 -33.46
N GLU A 51 -25.78 -0.19 -33.80
CA GLU A 51 -25.91 0.28 -35.18
C GLU A 51 -24.74 -0.18 -36.06
N ILE A 52 -23.51 -0.06 -35.57
CA ILE A 52 -22.31 -0.53 -36.26
C ILE A 52 -22.36 -2.04 -36.49
N ILE A 53 -22.85 -2.84 -35.52
CA ILE A 53 -23.06 -4.29 -35.71
C ILE A 53 -23.95 -4.54 -36.93
N LEU A 54 -25.07 -3.83 -37.05
CA LEU A 54 -26.03 -4.03 -38.16
C LEU A 54 -25.50 -3.58 -39.52
N GLN A 55 -24.67 -2.53 -39.56
CA GLN A 55 -24.15 -1.95 -40.79
C GLN A 55 -22.90 -2.70 -41.31
N SER A 56 -22.18 -3.38 -40.43
CA SER A 56 -20.92 -4.05 -40.76
C SER A 56 -21.15 -5.35 -41.52
N LYS A 57 -20.56 -5.49 -42.71
CA LYS A 57 -20.71 -6.69 -43.56
C LYS A 57 -19.83 -7.86 -43.11
N ASN A 58 -18.66 -7.54 -42.55
CA ASN A 58 -17.65 -8.47 -42.06
C ASN A 58 -16.91 -7.83 -40.87
N LEU A 59 -16.02 -8.60 -40.23
CA LEU A 59 -15.27 -8.17 -39.06
C LEU A 59 -14.36 -6.96 -39.35
N GLU A 60 -13.73 -6.90 -40.52
CA GLU A 60 -12.86 -5.76 -40.91
C GLU A 60 -13.64 -4.44 -41.01
N THR A 61 -14.83 -4.48 -41.64
CA THR A 61 -15.72 -3.32 -41.72
C THR A 61 -16.17 -2.89 -40.33
N PHE A 62 -16.43 -3.86 -39.44
CA PHE A 62 -16.76 -3.60 -38.04
C PHE A 62 -15.62 -2.89 -37.32
N LYS A 63 -14.39 -3.44 -37.37
CA LYS A 63 -13.20 -2.85 -36.75
C LYS A 63 -12.98 -1.40 -37.21
N LYS A 64 -13.08 -1.15 -38.52
CA LYS A 64 -12.94 0.19 -39.11
C LYS A 64 -14.01 1.16 -38.59
N ASN A 65 -15.27 0.72 -38.52
CA ASN A 65 -16.37 1.56 -38.02
C ASN A 65 -16.24 1.86 -36.53
N ILE A 66 -15.74 0.92 -35.73
CA ILE A 66 -15.40 1.12 -34.32
C ILE A 66 -14.29 2.18 -34.18
N ASN A 67 -13.21 2.07 -34.96
CA ASN A 67 -12.14 3.07 -34.93
C ASN A 67 -12.69 4.48 -35.25
N ASN A 68 -13.52 4.60 -36.28
CA ASN A 68 -14.18 5.86 -36.63
C ASN A 68 -15.06 6.41 -35.50
N LEU A 69 -15.85 5.55 -34.85
CA LEU A 69 -16.68 5.94 -33.70
C LEU A 69 -15.82 6.53 -32.57
N VAL A 70 -14.70 5.88 -32.26
CA VAL A 70 -13.80 6.31 -31.18
C VAL A 70 -13.05 7.59 -31.55
N VAL A 71 -12.60 7.76 -32.80
CA VAL A 71 -12.00 9.02 -33.29
C VAL A 71 -12.98 10.18 -33.14
N GLN A 72 -14.24 9.97 -33.54
CA GLN A 72 -15.28 11.00 -33.47
C GLN A 72 -15.72 11.27 -32.03
N ASN A 73 -15.61 10.28 -31.15
CA ASN A 73 -16.04 10.34 -29.76
C ASN A 73 -14.91 9.84 -28.85
N PRO A 74 -13.82 10.60 -28.67
CA PRO A 74 -12.66 10.13 -27.92
C PRO A 74 -12.99 9.83 -26.45
N LYS A 75 -14.07 10.39 -25.90
CA LYS A 75 -14.57 10.13 -24.54
C LYS A 75 -15.63 9.02 -24.47
N TYR A 76 -15.78 8.21 -25.51
CA TYR A 76 -16.77 7.14 -25.54
C TYR A 76 -16.49 6.08 -24.47
N PHE A 77 -17.53 5.78 -23.67
CA PHE A 77 -17.40 4.98 -22.45
C PHE A 77 -16.81 3.57 -22.70
N TYR A 78 -17.17 2.94 -23.83
CA TYR A 78 -16.69 1.59 -24.18
C TYR A 78 -15.48 1.59 -25.11
N ARG A 79 -14.84 2.74 -25.35
CA ARG A 79 -13.74 2.83 -26.33
C ARG A 79 -12.63 1.80 -26.06
N ARG A 80 -12.29 1.62 -24.80
CA ARG A 80 -11.22 0.73 -24.34
C ARG A 80 -11.53 -0.73 -24.69
N ASP A 81 -12.68 -1.21 -24.24
CA ASP A 81 -13.18 -2.56 -24.48
C ASP A 81 -13.28 -2.85 -25.99
N LEU A 82 -13.74 -1.87 -26.78
CA LEU A 82 -13.86 -1.99 -28.23
C LEU A 82 -12.51 -2.00 -28.97
N LEU A 83 -11.58 -1.14 -28.57
CA LEU A 83 -10.23 -1.08 -29.18
C LEU A 83 -9.41 -2.33 -28.85
N ILE A 84 -9.52 -2.84 -27.62
CA ILE A 84 -8.95 -4.15 -27.28
C ILE A 84 -9.61 -5.26 -28.08
N GLY A 85 -10.92 -5.21 -28.28
CA GLY A 85 -11.58 -6.20 -29.15
C GLY A 85 -11.14 -6.14 -30.61
N ASN A 86 -10.79 -4.95 -31.12
CA ASN A 86 -10.14 -4.83 -32.44
C ASN A 86 -8.77 -5.51 -32.47
N LEU A 87 -8.02 -5.44 -31.36
CA LEU A 87 -6.71 -6.06 -31.20
C LEU A 87 -6.82 -7.59 -31.09
N VAL A 88 -7.52 -8.12 -30.08
CA VAL A 88 -7.58 -9.57 -29.79
C VAL A 88 -8.60 -10.33 -30.66
N GLY A 89 -9.45 -9.62 -31.40
CA GLY A 89 -10.50 -10.22 -32.24
C GLY A 89 -11.72 -10.72 -31.47
N ARG A 90 -11.83 -10.38 -30.17
CA ARG A 90 -12.95 -10.74 -29.29
C ARG A 90 -13.43 -9.53 -28.53
N TYR A 91 -14.74 -9.33 -28.50
CA TYR A 91 -15.36 -8.17 -27.88
C TYR A 91 -16.12 -8.62 -26.65
N ASP A 92 -15.72 -8.08 -25.51
CA ASP A 92 -16.39 -8.23 -24.23
C ASP A 92 -16.46 -6.86 -23.57
N ILE A 93 -17.40 -6.65 -22.64
CA ILE A 93 -17.55 -5.35 -21.99
C ILE A 93 -17.51 -5.51 -20.47
N TYR A 94 -16.38 -5.15 -19.87
CA TYR A 94 -16.15 -5.26 -18.43
C TYR A 94 -16.36 -3.89 -17.76
N GLN A 95 -17.14 -3.84 -16.67
CA GLN A 95 -17.64 -2.58 -16.07
C GLN A 95 -16.67 -1.91 -15.10
N VAL A 96 -15.46 -2.43 -14.96
CA VAL A 96 -14.67 -2.29 -13.72
C VAL A 96 -13.85 -1.00 -13.66
N PHE A 97 -13.52 -0.37 -14.80
CA PHE A 97 -12.76 0.88 -14.79
C PHE A 97 -13.34 1.87 -15.80
N SER A 98 -13.67 3.08 -15.33
CA SER A 98 -14.03 4.20 -16.19
C SER A 98 -12.84 4.58 -17.06
N SER A 99 -13.04 4.80 -18.36
CA SER A 99 -12.01 5.28 -19.28
C SER A 99 -11.64 6.74 -18.95
N GLY A 100 -10.76 6.93 -17.98
CA GLY A 100 -10.20 8.24 -17.63
C GLY A 100 -9.37 8.83 -18.77
N GLY A 101 -9.52 10.14 -18.99
CA GLY A 101 -8.47 11.02 -19.51
C GLY A 101 -8.22 11.06 -21.01
N ASP A 102 -7.47 10.10 -21.53
CA ASP A 102 -6.58 10.35 -22.68
C ASP A 102 -7.20 10.00 -24.04
N ILE A 103 -6.79 10.75 -25.08
CA ILE A 103 -7.20 10.53 -26.47
C ILE A 103 -6.54 9.24 -26.98
N PRO A 104 -7.30 8.30 -27.55
CA PRO A 104 -6.73 7.03 -27.97
C PRO A 104 -5.80 7.17 -29.19
N ASN A 105 -4.65 6.49 -29.17
CA ASN A 105 -3.79 6.32 -30.34
C ASN A 105 -4.32 5.18 -31.22
N ILE A 106 -5.25 5.52 -32.11
CA ILE A 106 -5.98 4.55 -32.94
C ILE A 106 -5.08 3.74 -33.87
N GLU A 107 -3.95 4.30 -34.30
CA GLU A 107 -2.99 3.60 -35.17
C GLU A 107 -2.47 2.33 -34.51
N ASN A 108 -2.23 2.37 -33.20
CA ASN A 108 -1.75 1.23 -32.42
C ASN A 108 -2.78 0.09 -32.26
N PHE A 109 -4.05 0.31 -32.64
CA PHE A 109 -5.12 -0.69 -32.61
C PHE A 109 -5.53 -1.16 -34.01
N ASN A 110 -4.75 -0.82 -35.04
CA ASN A 110 -4.95 -1.23 -36.43
C ASN A 110 -3.68 -1.89 -36.99
N LEU A 111 -3.24 -2.94 -36.32
CA LEU A 111 -2.00 -3.66 -36.60
C LEU A 111 -2.24 -4.97 -37.36
N GLU A 112 -1.21 -5.49 -38.02
CA GLU A 112 -1.25 -6.83 -38.60
C GLU A 112 -1.29 -7.90 -37.50
N GLU A 113 -1.92 -9.05 -37.79
CA GLU A 113 -2.08 -10.15 -36.83
C GLU A 113 -0.74 -10.58 -36.18
N LYS A 114 0.33 -10.62 -36.98
CA LYS A 114 1.68 -10.97 -36.50
C LYS A 114 2.21 -9.97 -35.48
N GLU A 115 1.98 -8.68 -35.68
CA GLU A 115 2.40 -7.62 -34.77
C GLU A 115 1.61 -7.70 -33.46
N VAL A 116 0.29 -7.90 -33.57
CA VAL A 116 -0.59 -8.09 -32.41
C VAL A 116 -0.12 -9.25 -31.55
N LEU A 117 0.13 -10.42 -32.15
CA LEU A 117 0.59 -11.60 -31.42
C LEU A 117 1.91 -11.34 -30.69
N LYS A 118 2.86 -10.63 -31.32
CA LYS A 118 4.13 -10.28 -30.70
C LYS A 118 3.93 -9.33 -29.51
N ILE A 119 3.13 -8.28 -29.67
CA ILE A 119 2.83 -7.32 -28.60
C ILE A 119 2.15 -8.01 -27.41
N LEU A 120 1.14 -8.84 -27.67
CA LEU A 120 0.44 -9.58 -26.61
C LEU A 120 1.36 -10.58 -25.91
N SER A 121 2.28 -11.23 -26.63
CA SER A 121 3.31 -12.10 -26.03
C SER A 121 4.23 -11.31 -25.10
N ASN A 122 4.75 -10.16 -25.57
CA ASN A 122 5.60 -9.29 -24.77
C ASN A 122 4.89 -8.82 -23.49
N ILE A 123 3.62 -8.42 -23.60
CA ILE A 123 2.81 -8.04 -22.42
C ILE A 123 2.63 -9.25 -21.50
N LYS A 124 2.23 -10.42 -22.03
CA LYS A 124 2.00 -11.63 -21.25
C LYS A 124 3.23 -12.06 -20.44
N GLU A 125 4.41 -12.00 -21.03
CA GLU A 125 5.67 -12.38 -20.37
C GLU A 125 5.98 -11.52 -19.14
N ASN A 126 5.55 -10.25 -19.17
CA ASN A 126 5.87 -9.23 -18.17
C ASN A 126 4.67 -8.83 -17.28
N ILE A 127 3.46 -9.34 -17.55
CA ILE A 127 2.23 -8.87 -16.89
C ILE A 127 2.23 -9.10 -15.37
N PHE A 128 2.85 -10.20 -14.93
CA PHE A 128 2.96 -10.51 -13.50
C PHE A 128 3.80 -9.47 -12.77
N GLU A 129 4.97 -9.10 -13.32
CA GLU A 129 5.83 -8.05 -12.74
C GLU A 129 5.10 -6.70 -12.71
N ILE A 130 4.35 -6.38 -13.78
CA ILE A 130 3.52 -5.16 -13.84
C ILE A 130 2.41 -5.16 -12.76
N ILE A 131 1.82 -6.31 -12.45
CA ILE A 131 0.82 -6.41 -11.38
C ILE A 131 1.47 -6.28 -10.00
N MET A 132 2.64 -6.90 -9.82
CA MET A 132 3.35 -6.90 -8.54
C MET A 132 3.98 -5.54 -8.21
N SER A 133 4.25 -4.70 -9.21
CA SER A 133 4.82 -3.36 -9.02
C SER A 133 3.81 -2.30 -8.58
N ASP A 134 2.51 -2.61 -8.54
CA ASP A 134 1.47 -1.71 -8.06
C ASP A 134 0.52 -2.44 -7.11
N ASN A 135 0.57 -2.08 -5.82
CA ASN A 135 -0.29 -2.71 -4.82
C ASN A 135 -1.79 -2.53 -5.11
N SER A 136 -2.21 -1.47 -5.82
CA SER A 136 -3.61 -1.34 -6.27
C SER A 136 -4.02 -2.43 -7.26
N TYR A 137 -3.08 -2.88 -8.11
CA TYR A 137 -3.28 -4.01 -9.03
C TYR A 137 -3.22 -5.34 -8.28
N LYS A 138 -2.19 -5.54 -7.45
CA LYS A 138 -2.02 -6.72 -6.60
C LYS A 138 -3.28 -7.01 -5.76
N ASN A 139 -3.86 -5.97 -5.16
CA ASN A 139 -5.08 -6.03 -4.34
C ASN A 139 -6.32 -6.52 -5.08
N ILE A 140 -6.36 -6.43 -6.41
CA ILE A 140 -7.45 -6.98 -7.23
C ILE A 140 -7.31 -8.50 -7.41
N PHE A 141 -6.09 -9.01 -7.41
CA PHE A 141 -5.80 -10.43 -7.62
C PHE A 141 -5.95 -11.29 -6.37
N TYR A 142 -5.78 -10.70 -5.18
CA TYR A 142 -6.07 -11.36 -3.91
C TYR A 142 -7.52 -11.86 -3.83
N GLU A 143 -7.72 -12.97 -3.11
CA GLU A 143 -9.05 -13.52 -2.89
C GLU A 143 -9.93 -12.53 -2.12
N LYS A 144 -11.20 -12.47 -2.53
CA LYS A 144 -12.23 -11.65 -1.88
C LYS A 144 -13.37 -12.53 -1.45
N GLU A 145 -13.62 -12.55 -0.15
CA GLU A 145 -14.88 -13.04 0.42
C GLU A 145 -15.75 -11.82 0.72
N GLU A 146 -16.87 -11.70 0.00
CA GLU A 146 -17.74 -10.51 -0.04
C GLU A 146 -17.00 -9.22 -0.42
N LYS A 147 -16.55 -8.43 0.56
CA LYS A 147 -15.84 -7.14 0.41
C LYS A 147 -14.51 -7.10 1.15
N ILE A 148 -14.08 -8.24 1.71
CA ILE A 148 -12.88 -8.35 2.52
C ILE A 148 -11.78 -8.96 1.64
N ILE A 149 -10.72 -8.20 1.44
CA ILE A 149 -9.51 -8.70 0.78
C ILE A 149 -8.76 -9.58 1.78
N ASN A 150 -8.43 -10.80 1.38
CA ASN A 150 -7.63 -11.71 2.18
C ASN A 150 -6.17 -11.70 1.73
N PHE A 151 -5.32 -10.96 2.45
CA PHE A 151 -3.87 -10.89 2.17
C PHE A 151 -3.11 -12.14 2.58
N THR A 152 -3.71 -13.07 3.31
CA THR A 152 -3.03 -14.31 3.76
C THR A 152 -2.94 -15.40 2.69
N LYS A 153 -3.61 -15.21 1.55
CA LYS A 153 -3.61 -16.15 0.43
C LYS A 153 -3.03 -15.49 -0.81
N ASP A 154 -1.75 -15.75 -1.07
CA ASP A 154 -1.08 -15.25 -2.26
C ASP A 154 -1.60 -15.90 -3.55
N PHE A 155 -1.43 -15.18 -4.66
CA PHE A 155 -1.69 -15.67 -6.02
C PHE A 155 -0.36 -15.87 -6.76
N THR A 156 -0.37 -16.79 -7.72
CA THR A 156 0.84 -17.17 -8.47
C THR A 156 0.93 -16.47 -9.83
N LYS A 157 2.10 -16.55 -10.46
CA LYS A 157 2.29 -16.10 -11.86
C LYS A 157 1.37 -16.86 -12.79
N GLU A 158 1.21 -18.17 -12.58
CA GLU A 158 0.34 -19.04 -13.35
C GLU A 158 -1.13 -18.61 -13.29
N ASP A 159 -1.61 -18.18 -12.12
CA ASP A 159 -2.99 -17.69 -11.95
C ASP A 159 -3.25 -16.46 -12.82
N VAL A 160 -2.30 -15.51 -12.86
CA VAL A 160 -2.37 -14.31 -13.70
C VAL A 160 -2.32 -14.67 -15.18
N LEU A 161 -1.38 -15.54 -15.58
CA LEU A 161 -1.20 -15.93 -16.98
C LEU A 161 -2.42 -16.67 -17.52
N LYS A 162 -3.07 -17.50 -16.71
CA LYS A 162 -4.31 -18.20 -17.07
C LYS A 162 -5.45 -17.20 -17.37
N LEU A 163 -5.59 -16.16 -16.54
CA LEU A 163 -6.59 -15.10 -16.76
C LEU A 163 -6.24 -14.24 -17.99
N PHE A 164 -4.96 -13.99 -18.24
CA PHE A 164 -4.51 -13.33 -19.47
C PHE A 164 -4.85 -14.16 -20.71
N ASP A 165 -4.66 -15.48 -20.66
CA ASP A 165 -5.07 -16.37 -21.73
C ASP A 165 -6.58 -16.37 -21.95
N TYR A 166 -7.39 -16.21 -20.92
CA TYR A 166 -8.83 -16.02 -21.06
C TYR A 166 -9.20 -14.67 -21.67
N LEU A 167 -8.44 -13.61 -21.40
CA LEU A 167 -8.63 -12.32 -22.07
C LEU A 167 -8.39 -12.42 -23.59
N VAL A 168 -7.36 -13.15 -24.02
CA VAL A 168 -7.01 -13.30 -25.45
C VAL A 168 -7.88 -14.35 -26.15
N ASN A 169 -8.07 -15.51 -25.52
CA ASN A 169 -8.71 -16.68 -26.11
C ASN A 169 -10.15 -16.91 -25.66
N GLY A 170 -10.71 -16.03 -24.82
CA GLY A 170 -12.04 -16.14 -24.21
C GLY A 170 -12.21 -17.34 -23.28
N ASN A 171 -13.23 -17.29 -22.43
CA ASN A 171 -13.71 -18.41 -21.64
C ASN A 171 -15.21 -18.22 -21.33
N GLU A 172 -16.02 -19.24 -21.58
CA GLU A 172 -17.48 -19.20 -21.38
C GLU A 172 -17.89 -19.40 -19.90
N ASN A 173 -16.96 -19.82 -19.02
CA ASN A 173 -17.23 -20.13 -17.61
C ASN A 173 -16.37 -19.27 -16.66
N ILE A 174 -16.41 -17.95 -16.83
CA ILE A 174 -15.72 -16.99 -15.96
C ILE A 174 -16.65 -16.61 -14.79
N ASN A 175 -16.15 -16.68 -13.56
CA ASN A 175 -16.91 -16.20 -12.39
C ASN A 175 -16.74 -14.67 -12.21
N SER A 176 -17.59 -14.06 -11.39
CA SER A 176 -17.56 -12.60 -11.18
C SER A 176 -16.25 -12.03 -10.63
N ASN A 177 -15.50 -12.80 -9.83
CA ASN A 177 -14.20 -12.37 -9.31
C ASN A 177 -13.14 -12.33 -10.43
N ASP A 178 -13.16 -13.34 -11.30
CA ASP A 178 -12.28 -13.40 -12.46
C ASP A 178 -12.62 -12.33 -13.50
N GLU A 179 -13.90 -11.95 -13.65
CA GLU A 179 -14.29 -10.81 -14.51
C GLU A 179 -13.62 -9.50 -14.08
N ILE A 180 -13.46 -9.28 -12.77
CA ILE A 180 -12.80 -8.07 -12.23
C ILE A 180 -11.30 -8.08 -12.58
N LYS A 181 -10.65 -9.21 -12.38
CA LYS A 181 -9.23 -9.41 -12.69
C LYS A 181 -8.96 -9.24 -14.18
N ILE A 182 -9.80 -9.85 -15.03
CA ILE A 182 -9.73 -9.70 -16.49
C ILE A 182 -9.98 -8.26 -16.91
N GLY A 183 -10.92 -7.56 -16.27
CA GLY A 183 -11.15 -6.14 -16.50
C GLY A 183 -9.92 -5.27 -16.23
N LEU A 184 -9.09 -5.62 -15.24
CA LEU A 184 -7.83 -4.93 -14.96
C LEU A 184 -6.78 -5.26 -16.02
N LEU A 185 -6.62 -6.54 -16.37
CA LEU A 185 -5.70 -6.96 -17.44
C LEU A 185 -6.02 -6.21 -18.75
N LEU A 186 -7.30 -6.06 -19.08
CA LEU A 186 -7.75 -5.29 -20.24
C LEU A 186 -7.34 -3.82 -20.14
N ALA A 187 -7.46 -3.22 -18.96
CA ALA A 187 -7.04 -1.83 -18.73
C ALA A 187 -5.53 -1.65 -18.89
N ILE A 188 -4.73 -2.60 -18.38
CA ILE A 188 -3.27 -2.60 -18.52
C ILE A 188 -2.88 -2.74 -19.99
N VAL A 189 -3.41 -3.75 -20.71
CA VAL A 189 -3.13 -3.94 -22.14
C VAL A 189 -3.49 -2.68 -22.93
N TYR A 190 -4.67 -2.10 -22.68
CA TYR A 190 -5.08 -0.88 -23.36
C TYR A 190 -4.13 0.27 -23.10
N LYS A 191 -3.76 0.52 -21.84
CA LYS A 191 -2.86 1.63 -21.50
C LYS A 191 -1.49 1.44 -22.15
N ILE A 192 -0.92 0.23 -22.10
CA ILE A 192 0.35 -0.07 -22.79
C ILE A 192 0.24 0.16 -24.30
N VAL A 193 -0.77 -0.40 -24.96
CA VAL A 193 -0.91 -0.25 -26.41
C VAL A 193 -1.21 1.21 -26.79
N ASN A 194 -1.90 1.96 -25.94
CA ASN A 194 -2.27 3.34 -26.21
C ASN A 194 -1.11 4.34 -26.07
N GLU A 195 -0.26 4.18 -25.05
CA GLU A 195 0.72 5.19 -24.66
C GLU A 195 2.07 5.08 -25.39
N TYR A 196 2.44 3.88 -25.85
CA TYR A 196 3.79 3.62 -26.38
C TYR A 196 3.81 3.51 -27.91
N LYS A 197 4.95 3.84 -28.51
CA LYS A 197 5.14 3.69 -29.97
C LYS A 197 5.21 2.20 -30.35
N ILE A 198 4.67 1.86 -31.53
CA ILE A 198 4.64 0.48 -32.04
C ILE A 198 6.03 -0.15 -32.07
N GLU A 199 7.06 0.59 -32.49
CA GLU A 199 8.45 0.11 -32.52
C GLU A 199 8.92 -0.35 -31.14
N ASP A 200 8.58 0.39 -30.09
CA ASP A 200 8.98 0.07 -28.72
C ASP A 200 8.17 -1.09 -28.15
N LEU A 201 6.87 -1.17 -28.46
CA LEU A 201 6.03 -2.32 -28.12
C LEU A 201 6.55 -3.63 -28.74
N LEU A 202 7.12 -3.56 -29.95
CA LEU A 202 7.63 -4.71 -30.67
C LEU A 202 9.07 -5.07 -30.29
N ASN A 203 9.94 -4.09 -30.06
CA ASN A 203 11.38 -4.30 -30.03
C ASN A 203 12.08 -3.81 -28.74
N ASN A 204 11.45 -2.93 -27.95
CA ASN A 204 12.04 -2.33 -26.75
C ASN A 204 11.09 -2.47 -25.54
N PHE A 205 10.50 -3.65 -25.35
CA PHE A 205 9.47 -3.83 -24.32
C PHE A 205 9.99 -3.67 -22.88
N GLU A 206 11.30 -3.81 -22.67
CA GLU A 206 11.91 -3.52 -21.37
C GLU A 206 11.72 -2.05 -20.97
N PHE A 207 11.92 -1.11 -21.92
CA PHE A 207 11.61 0.31 -21.69
C PHE A 207 10.13 0.51 -21.38
N VAL A 208 9.24 -0.11 -22.17
CA VAL A 208 7.79 -0.03 -21.98
C VAL A 208 7.40 -0.48 -20.58
N LYS A 209 7.94 -1.62 -20.12
CA LYS A 209 7.69 -2.16 -18.78
C LYS A 209 8.14 -1.18 -17.70
N GLU A 210 9.40 -0.75 -17.74
CA GLU A 210 9.98 0.13 -16.73
C GLU A 210 9.27 1.48 -16.64
N ASP A 211 9.00 2.09 -17.80
CA ASP A 211 8.27 3.36 -17.87
C ASP A 211 6.82 3.21 -17.40
N PHE A 212 6.18 2.07 -17.68
CA PHE A 212 4.80 1.83 -17.22
C PHE A 212 4.72 1.71 -15.70
N MET A 213 5.69 1.06 -15.07
CA MET A 213 5.75 0.89 -13.61
C MET A 213 6.07 2.22 -12.90
N ASN A 214 6.89 3.08 -13.53
CA ASN A 214 7.31 4.37 -12.98
C ASN A 214 6.62 5.55 -13.70
N PHE A 215 5.40 5.34 -14.18
CA PHE A 215 4.78 6.19 -15.17
C PHE A 215 4.61 7.64 -14.72
N ASN A 216 5.43 8.52 -15.31
CA ASN A 216 5.36 9.96 -15.11
C ASN A 216 4.90 10.65 -16.40
N LYS A 217 3.69 11.22 -16.37
CA LYS A 217 3.12 11.96 -17.52
C LYS A 217 3.79 13.31 -17.76
N ASP A 218 4.46 13.86 -16.75
CA ASP A 218 5.05 15.20 -16.82
C ASP A 218 6.41 15.20 -17.54
N VAL A 219 7.00 14.01 -17.77
CA VAL A 219 8.27 13.86 -18.49
C VAL A 219 8.01 13.44 -19.95
N PRO A 220 8.54 14.19 -20.94
CA PRO A 220 8.39 13.85 -22.36
C PRO A 220 8.90 12.44 -22.69
N TYR A 221 8.17 11.72 -23.56
CA TYR A 221 8.46 10.34 -23.98
C TYR A 221 9.93 10.10 -24.38
N GLU A 222 10.49 10.97 -25.22
CA GLU A 222 11.88 10.82 -25.69
C GLU A 222 12.90 10.96 -24.57
N ILE A 223 12.64 11.82 -23.59
CA ILE A 223 13.53 12.00 -22.43
C ILE A 223 13.48 10.75 -21.56
N LYS A 224 12.28 10.19 -21.31
CA LYS A 224 12.13 8.94 -20.55
C LYS A 224 12.89 7.80 -21.22
N LYS A 225 12.79 7.70 -22.54
CA LYS A 225 13.51 6.70 -23.34
C LYS A 225 15.02 6.91 -23.29
N GLU A 226 15.50 8.12 -23.47
CA GLU A 226 16.94 8.44 -23.38
C GLU A 226 17.50 8.11 -21.99
N THR A 227 16.77 8.46 -20.93
CA THR A 227 17.14 8.12 -19.55
C THR A 227 17.18 6.62 -19.33
N PHE A 228 16.18 5.88 -19.81
CA PHE A 228 16.19 4.43 -19.75
C PHE A 228 17.39 3.86 -20.50
N GLU A 229 17.67 4.31 -21.73
CA GLU A 229 18.80 3.80 -22.53
C GLU A 229 20.16 4.03 -21.87
N LYS A 230 20.35 5.17 -21.18
CA LYS A 230 21.55 5.44 -20.38
C LYS A 230 21.70 4.50 -19.19
N ASN A 231 20.57 4.05 -18.63
CA ASN A 231 20.53 3.33 -17.36
C ASN A 231 20.14 1.85 -17.48
N LYS A 232 19.82 1.35 -18.68
CA LYS A 232 19.28 -0.02 -18.88
C LYS A 232 20.26 -1.13 -18.52
N MET A 233 21.56 -0.82 -18.50
CA MET A 233 22.61 -1.73 -18.05
C MET A 233 22.55 -2.01 -16.53
N PHE A 234 21.84 -1.17 -15.78
CA PHE A 234 21.63 -1.30 -14.35
C PHE A 234 20.33 -2.03 -14.06
N GLY A 235 20.27 -2.80 -12.96
CA GLY A 235 19.02 -3.42 -12.49
C GLY A 235 17.97 -2.38 -12.04
N SER A 236 16.72 -2.81 -11.81
CA SER A 236 15.63 -1.93 -11.37
C SER A 236 15.97 -1.18 -10.07
N HIS A 237 16.50 -1.88 -9.07
CA HIS A 237 16.94 -1.29 -7.81
C HIS A 237 18.01 -0.21 -8.00
N GLN A 238 19.02 -0.48 -8.83
CA GLN A 238 20.09 0.47 -9.14
C GLN A 238 19.55 1.72 -9.83
N ARG A 239 18.60 1.58 -10.75
CA ARG A 239 17.93 2.71 -11.41
C ARG A 239 17.14 3.56 -10.42
N GLU A 240 16.44 2.92 -9.48
CA GLU A 240 15.73 3.61 -8.40
C GLU A 240 16.70 4.39 -7.50
N LEU A 241 17.83 3.79 -7.11
CA LEU A 241 18.88 4.48 -6.34
C LEU A 241 19.42 5.70 -7.08
N LEU A 242 19.70 5.57 -8.38
CA LEU A 242 20.15 6.69 -9.22
C LEU A 242 19.11 7.82 -9.26
N ALA A 243 17.83 7.48 -9.42
CA ALA A 243 16.74 8.46 -9.43
C ALA A 243 16.59 9.16 -8.07
N ASN A 244 16.88 8.46 -6.97
CA ASN A 244 16.68 8.92 -5.60
C ASN A 244 17.96 9.36 -4.87
N VAL A 245 19.10 9.49 -5.56
CA VAL A 245 20.40 9.83 -4.95
C VAL A 245 20.35 11.13 -4.12
N ASN A 246 19.63 12.15 -4.60
CA ASN A 246 19.46 13.41 -3.87
C ASN A 246 18.56 13.26 -2.64
N VAL A 247 17.56 12.38 -2.70
CA VAL A 247 16.71 12.05 -1.54
C VAL A 247 17.58 11.38 -0.47
N LEU A 248 18.40 10.40 -0.86
CA LEU A 248 19.35 9.73 0.01
C LEU A 248 20.33 10.71 0.66
N LYS A 249 20.93 11.62 -0.13
CA LYS A 249 21.82 12.68 0.40
C LYS A 249 21.13 13.53 1.48
N ASN A 250 19.90 13.97 1.21
CA ASN A 250 19.14 14.80 2.16
C ASN A 250 18.83 14.05 3.45
N LYS A 251 18.57 12.74 3.36
CA LYS A 251 18.34 11.90 4.54
C LYS A 251 19.62 11.66 5.34
N ILE A 252 20.74 11.35 4.69
CA ILE A 252 22.05 11.18 5.35
C ILE A 252 22.42 12.46 6.13
N LYS A 253 22.18 13.64 5.54
CA LYS A 253 22.43 14.94 6.19
C LYS A 253 21.70 15.12 7.53
N LYS A 254 20.60 14.39 7.76
CA LYS A 254 19.81 14.45 8.99
C LYS A 254 20.29 13.50 10.09
N ILE A 255 21.35 12.72 9.82
CA ILE A 255 22.00 11.84 10.78
C ILE A 255 23.23 12.57 11.33
N ASP A 256 23.15 13.02 12.59
CA ASP A 256 24.23 13.76 13.25
C ASP A 256 25.15 12.83 14.05
N THR A 257 25.82 11.91 13.36
CA THR A 257 26.85 10.98 13.89
C THR A 257 28.17 11.15 13.13
N GLU A 258 29.26 10.60 13.63
CA GLU A 258 30.55 10.64 12.92
C GLU A 258 30.46 9.86 11.59
N GLU A 259 29.84 8.69 11.64
CA GLU A 259 29.57 7.80 10.51
C GLU A 259 28.66 8.49 9.49
N GLY A 260 27.59 9.16 9.94
CA GLY A 260 26.69 9.92 9.07
C GLY A 260 27.39 11.06 8.33
N ARG A 261 28.34 11.77 8.98
CA ARG A 261 29.14 12.81 8.33
C ARG A 261 30.12 12.26 7.30
N LYS A 262 30.76 11.11 7.59
CA LYS A 262 31.63 10.41 6.62
C LYS A 262 30.83 9.95 5.40
N LEU A 263 29.64 9.37 5.63
CA LEU A 263 28.76 8.92 4.55
C LEU A 263 28.23 10.10 3.71
N LEU A 264 27.94 11.24 4.35
CA LEU A 264 27.54 12.46 3.65
C LEU A 264 28.63 12.94 2.68
N GLN A 265 29.90 12.90 3.10
CA GLN A 265 31.02 13.25 2.22
C GLN A 265 31.11 12.30 1.03
N ARG A 266 30.99 10.98 1.26
CA ARG A 266 31.00 9.98 0.18
C ARG A 266 29.90 10.19 -0.85
N ILE A 267 28.65 10.43 -0.42
CA ILE A 267 27.56 10.67 -1.38
C ILE A 267 27.70 12.01 -2.12
N GLU A 268 28.30 13.03 -1.49
CA GLU A 268 28.63 14.27 -2.18
C GLU A 268 29.74 14.09 -3.21
N GLU A 269 30.75 13.28 -2.91
CA GLU A 269 31.78 12.90 -3.87
C GLU A 269 31.20 12.06 -5.02
N TYR A 270 30.27 11.15 -4.74
CA TYR A 270 29.54 10.37 -5.75
C TYR A 270 28.77 11.27 -6.71
N ILE A 271 27.96 12.20 -6.20
CA ILE A 271 27.13 13.09 -7.04
C ILE A 271 28.00 14.01 -7.92
N ASN A 272 29.18 14.42 -7.43
CA ASN A 272 30.04 15.37 -8.14
C ASN A 272 31.02 14.70 -9.13
N ASN A 273 31.12 13.37 -9.14
CA ASN A 273 32.10 12.63 -9.95
C ASN A 273 31.43 11.49 -10.74
N ASP A 274 32.11 10.98 -11.76
CA ASP A 274 31.66 9.80 -12.53
C ASP A 274 32.04 8.52 -11.77
N GLN A 275 31.29 8.21 -10.71
CA GLN A 275 31.51 7.04 -9.86
C GLN A 275 30.64 5.85 -10.29
N LYS A 276 31.10 4.63 -9.98
CA LYS A 276 30.39 3.41 -10.34
C LYS A 276 29.17 3.20 -9.43
N ILE A 277 28.13 2.57 -9.97
CA ILE A 277 26.87 2.33 -9.26
C ILE A 277 27.04 1.53 -7.96
N GLU A 278 28.05 0.64 -7.89
CA GLU A 278 28.32 -0.17 -6.70
C GLU A 278 28.65 0.70 -5.48
N GLU A 279 29.30 1.86 -5.66
CA GLU A 279 29.55 2.81 -4.58
C GLU A 279 28.24 3.39 -4.02
N LEU A 280 27.25 3.65 -4.89
CA LEU A 280 25.95 4.13 -4.44
C LEU A 280 25.14 3.04 -3.71
N GLU A 281 25.27 1.79 -4.13
CA GLU A 281 24.68 0.64 -3.42
C GLU A 281 25.30 0.46 -2.04
N GLU A 282 26.63 0.57 -1.92
CA GLU A 282 27.33 0.56 -0.63
C GLU A 282 26.91 1.73 0.25
N ILE A 283 26.83 2.95 -0.30
CA ILE A 283 26.35 4.13 0.43
C ILE A 283 24.93 3.93 0.94
N ASN A 284 24.03 3.37 0.12
CA ASN A 284 22.65 3.12 0.52
C ASN A 284 22.56 2.05 1.63
N LEU A 285 23.34 0.97 1.52
CA LEU A 285 23.40 -0.07 2.54
C LEU A 285 23.94 0.47 3.88
N GLU A 286 25.02 1.25 3.85
CA GLU A 286 25.57 1.90 5.04
C GLU A 286 24.57 2.88 5.65
N TYR A 287 23.86 3.65 4.82
CA TYR A 287 22.80 4.52 5.28
C TYR A 287 21.70 3.74 6.03
N GLU A 288 21.27 2.62 5.45
CA GLU A 288 20.25 1.76 6.05
C GLU A 288 20.63 1.24 7.44
N ILE A 289 21.90 0.89 7.62
CA ILE A 289 22.44 0.46 8.93
C ILE A 289 22.45 1.65 9.90
N ILE A 290 23.06 2.76 9.50
CA ILE A 290 23.30 3.90 10.40
C ILE A 290 21.99 4.55 10.85
N TYR A 291 20.97 4.68 9.99
CA TYR A 291 19.71 5.30 10.43
C TYR A 291 18.96 4.43 11.45
N ARG A 292 19.00 3.09 11.27
CA ARG A 292 18.39 2.14 12.20
C ARG A 292 19.12 2.16 13.54
N GLU A 293 20.46 2.20 13.52
CA GLU A 293 21.28 2.36 14.72
C GLU A 293 21.00 3.68 15.45
N ASP A 294 20.99 4.81 14.73
CA ASP A 294 20.69 6.13 15.30
C ASP A 294 19.31 6.15 15.96
N LEU A 295 18.31 5.52 15.33
CA LEU A 295 16.98 5.35 15.90
C LEU A 295 17.03 4.56 17.21
N VAL A 296 17.59 3.34 17.20
CA VAL A 296 17.62 2.45 18.37
C VAL A 296 18.38 3.09 19.54
N ASN A 297 19.51 3.75 19.26
CA ASN A 297 20.37 4.37 20.28
C ASN A 297 19.74 5.58 20.98
N ARG A 298 18.80 6.27 20.31
CA ARG A 298 18.12 7.45 20.88
C ARG A 298 16.84 7.11 21.65
N LEU A 299 16.39 5.85 21.62
CA LEU A 299 15.18 5.44 22.31
C LEU A 299 15.31 5.57 23.83
N TYR A 300 14.20 5.94 24.46
CA TYR A 300 14.13 6.09 25.92
C TYR A 300 14.33 4.77 26.67
N LYS A 301 15.15 4.82 27.72
CA LYS A 301 15.41 3.70 28.64
C LYS A 301 15.00 4.07 30.06
N PRO A 302 13.94 3.45 30.62
CA PRO A 302 13.53 3.69 32.00
C PRO A 302 14.60 3.21 32.97
N LYS A 303 14.86 4.01 34.01
CA LYS A 303 15.90 3.73 35.01
C LYS A 303 15.35 2.88 36.15
N GLU A 304 14.23 3.33 36.72
CA GLU A 304 13.60 2.71 37.88
C GLU A 304 12.59 1.61 37.50
N TYR A 305 12.08 0.88 38.49
CA TYR A 305 10.98 -0.08 38.26
C TYR A 305 9.67 0.62 37.89
N ILE A 306 9.39 1.76 38.54
CA ILE A 306 8.30 2.68 38.19
C ILE A 306 8.94 4.05 37.94
N ASN A 307 8.74 4.60 36.74
CA ASN A 307 9.25 5.92 36.36
C ASN A 307 8.04 6.83 36.17
N LEU A 308 7.90 7.84 37.03
CA LEU A 308 6.85 8.85 36.93
C LEU A 308 7.42 10.07 36.20
N ILE A 309 6.82 10.41 35.07
CA ILE A 309 7.20 11.54 34.22
C ILE A 309 6.15 12.63 34.41
N GLU A 310 6.58 13.73 35.02
CA GLU A 310 5.72 14.87 35.36
C GLU A 310 6.16 16.16 34.65
N ASP A 311 7.40 16.21 34.16
CA ASP A 311 7.97 17.36 33.47
C ASP A 311 8.18 17.04 31.98
N PHE A 312 7.76 17.95 31.10
CA PHE A 312 7.97 17.78 29.67
C PHE A 312 9.45 17.69 29.28
N ARG A 313 10.37 18.24 30.09
CA ARG A 313 11.83 18.20 29.86
C ARG A 313 12.41 16.81 30.09
N ASP A 314 11.74 15.97 30.86
CA ASP A 314 12.13 14.59 31.10
C ASP A 314 11.65 13.65 29.98
N LEU A 315 10.80 14.14 29.07
CA LEU A 315 10.35 13.40 27.90
C LEU A 315 11.44 13.33 26.85
N ARG A 316 12.01 12.13 26.72
CA ARG A 316 12.71 11.74 25.50
C ARG A 316 11.73 11.11 24.52
N PRO A 317 11.96 11.20 23.21
CA PRO A 317 11.11 10.52 22.25
C PRO A 317 11.01 9.03 22.52
N GLN A 318 9.79 8.53 22.34
CA GLN A 318 9.39 7.19 22.75
C GLN A 318 8.94 6.41 21.53
N LEU A 319 9.54 5.25 21.28
CA LEU A 319 9.00 4.32 20.29
C LEU A 319 7.94 3.45 20.99
N ILE A 320 6.68 3.71 20.67
CA ILE A 320 5.54 3.19 21.41
C ILE A 320 4.57 2.46 20.47
N HIS A 321 4.09 1.31 20.93
CA HIS A 321 2.94 0.61 20.36
C HIS A 321 1.75 0.67 21.33
N PHE A 322 0.58 1.07 20.82
CA PHE A 322 -0.67 1.15 21.58
C PHE A 322 -1.47 -0.14 21.49
N PHE A 323 -2.03 -0.56 22.62
CA PHE A 323 -3.03 -1.64 22.63
C PHE A 323 -4.42 -1.07 22.42
N ALA A 324 -4.94 -1.19 21.21
CA ALA A 324 -6.36 -0.87 20.94
C ALA A 324 -7.32 -2.00 21.35
N ARG A 325 -6.79 -3.17 21.75
CA ARG A 325 -7.58 -4.41 21.90
C ARG A 325 -7.63 -4.87 23.35
N ASP A 326 -8.80 -5.40 23.73
CA ASP A 326 -9.02 -6.12 24.97
C ASP A 326 -8.86 -7.63 24.70
N PRO A 327 -7.73 -8.25 25.08
CA PRO A 327 -7.47 -9.65 24.76
C PRO A 327 -8.50 -10.61 25.37
N SER A 328 -9.16 -10.20 26.46
CA SER A 328 -10.17 -11.03 27.14
C SER A 328 -11.37 -11.35 26.23
N ARG A 329 -11.71 -10.45 25.30
CA ARG A 329 -12.83 -10.64 24.35
C ARG A 329 -12.60 -11.77 23.34
N PHE A 330 -11.35 -12.14 23.07
CA PHE A 330 -10.99 -13.17 22.09
C PHE A 330 -10.70 -14.52 22.74
N LYS A 331 -10.32 -14.52 24.02
CA LYS A 331 -9.91 -15.71 24.76
C LYS A 331 -10.96 -16.82 24.71
N GLU A 332 -12.23 -16.50 24.95
CA GLU A 332 -13.30 -17.50 25.03
C GLU A 332 -13.51 -18.23 23.69
N LYS A 333 -13.58 -17.49 22.57
CA LYS A 333 -13.76 -18.07 21.23
C LYS A 333 -12.61 -18.99 20.83
N GLU A 334 -11.38 -18.58 21.10
CA GLU A 334 -10.20 -19.40 20.78
C GLU A 334 -10.10 -20.63 21.68
N LEU A 335 -10.47 -20.52 22.96
CA LEU A 335 -10.58 -21.67 23.86
C LEU A 335 -11.60 -22.70 23.35
N GLU A 336 -12.74 -22.28 22.79
CA GLU A 336 -13.69 -23.20 22.16
C GLU A 336 -13.13 -23.92 20.95
N LYS A 337 -12.36 -23.22 20.08
CA LYS A 337 -11.66 -23.84 18.95
C LYS A 337 -10.65 -24.89 19.44
N ILE A 338 -9.84 -24.54 20.43
CA ILE A 338 -8.86 -25.45 21.06
C ILE A 338 -9.54 -26.69 21.63
N LYS A 339 -10.68 -26.54 22.32
CA LYS A 339 -11.46 -27.68 22.85
C LYS A 339 -11.91 -28.67 21.77
N LYS A 340 -12.17 -28.20 20.55
CA LYS A 340 -12.63 -29.04 19.43
C LYS A 340 -11.49 -29.81 18.75
N ILE A 341 -10.28 -29.27 18.75
CA ILE A 341 -9.12 -29.84 18.05
C ILE A 341 -8.20 -30.64 18.97
N ALA A 342 -8.15 -30.32 20.27
CA ALA A 342 -7.28 -31.01 21.21
C ALA A 342 -7.74 -32.46 21.40
N THR A 343 -6.86 -33.40 21.10
CA THR A 343 -7.11 -34.84 21.20
C THR A 343 -6.74 -35.42 22.57
N SER A 344 -6.00 -34.65 23.38
CA SER A 344 -5.60 -35.02 24.73
C SER A 344 -5.57 -33.84 25.70
N LYS A 345 -5.51 -34.13 27.00
CA LYS A 345 -5.39 -33.10 28.05
C LYS A 345 -4.06 -32.34 27.98
N GLU A 346 -2.97 -33.04 27.64
CA GLU A 346 -1.64 -32.43 27.48
C GLU A 346 -1.61 -31.49 26.28
N GLU A 347 -2.20 -31.91 25.15
CA GLU A 347 -2.33 -31.09 23.96
C GLU A 347 -3.19 -29.84 24.22
N TYR A 348 -4.31 -30.00 24.93
CA TYR A 348 -5.16 -28.89 25.36
C TYR A 348 -4.37 -27.87 26.19
N GLN A 349 -3.62 -28.32 27.20
CA GLN A 349 -2.81 -27.44 28.05
C GLN A 349 -1.74 -26.68 27.26
N LYS A 350 -1.06 -27.36 26.32
CA LYS A 350 -0.06 -26.74 25.44
C LYS A 350 -0.67 -25.67 24.55
N LEU A 351 -1.84 -25.94 23.95
CA LEU A 351 -2.56 -25.00 23.10
C LEU A 351 -3.07 -23.78 23.89
N VAL A 352 -3.58 -24.00 25.12
CA VAL A 352 -4.01 -22.91 26.01
C VAL A 352 -2.83 -22.02 26.39
N ALA A 353 -1.68 -22.61 26.77
CA ALA A 353 -0.48 -21.82 27.08
C ALA A 353 -0.02 -20.99 25.87
N GLY A 354 -0.08 -21.56 24.65
CA GLY A 354 0.20 -20.82 23.42
C GLY A 354 -0.80 -19.69 23.15
N LEU A 355 -2.09 -19.89 23.43
CA LEU A 355 -3.11 -18.85 23.34
C LEU A 355 -2.88 -17.72 24.35
N GLU A 356 -2.55 -18.06 25.59
CA GLU A 356 -2.27 -17.05 26.63
C GLU A 356 -1.04 -16.21 26.29
N ALA A 357 0.01 -16.82 25.73
CA ALA A 357 1.15 -16.09 25.22
C ALA A 357 0.78 -15.14 24.06
N LYS A 358 -0.09 -15.56 23.14
CA LYS A 358 -0.59 -14.72 22.02
C LYS A 358 -1.48 -13.56 22.45
N LEU A 359 -2.24 -13.74 23.53
CA LEU A 359 -3.16 -12.73 24.05
C LEU A 359 -2.51 -11.77 25.04
N ASN A 360 -1.26 -12.02 25.43
CA ASN A 360 -0.54 -11.13 26.33
C ASN A 360 -0.01 -9.93 25.55
N PRO A 361 -0.52 -8.71 25.79
CA PRO A 361 -0.17 -7.55 24.97
C PRO A 361 1.32 -7.18 25.08
N THR A 362 2.00 -7.57 26.16
CA THR A 362 3.44 -7.31 26.33
C THR A 362 4.33 -8.34 25.64
N ILE A 363 3.77 -9.47 25.16
CA ILE A 363 4.51 -10.48 24.40
C ILE A 363 4.29 -10.20 22.91
N VAL A 364 5.27 -9.53 22.31
CA VAL A 364 5.13 -9.06 20.93
C VAL A 364 5.58 -10.07 19.87
N ASN A 365 6.17 -11.19 20.28
CA ASN A 365 6.59 -12.26 19.37
C ASN A 365 5.44 -13.15 18.88
N HIS A 366 4.26 -12.96 19.46
CA HIS A 366 3.10 -13.79 19.20
C HIS A 366 1.90 -12.91 18.88
N VAL A 367 1.07 -13.34 17.93
CA VAL A 367 -0.04 -12.55 17.39
C VAL A 367 -1.36 -13.31 17.50
N ALA A 368 -2.41 -12.55 17.82
CA ALA A 368 -3.80 -13.01 17.83
C ALA A 368 -4.68 -12.26 16.80
N ASP A 369 -4.08 -11.60 15.80
CA ASP A 369 -4.74 -10.86 14.71
C ASP A 369 -5.46 -11.76 13.69
N LEU A 370 -5.65 -13.03 14.02
CA LEU A 370 -6.41 -13.96 13.19
C LEU A 370 -7.87 -13.46 13.16
N ASP A 371 -8.33 -13.13 11.97
CA ASP A 371 -9.71 -12.74 11.63
C ASP A 371 -10.10 -11.28 11.94
N VAL A 372 -9.15 -10.37 12.22
CA VAL A 372 -9.47 -8.94 12.40
C VAL A 372 -9.56 -8.24 11.04
N VAL A 373 -10.76 -7.73 10.76
CA VAL A 373 -11.07 -6.96 9.55
C VAL A 373 -10.87 -5.47 9.82
N TYR A 374 -10.07 -4.84 8.98
CA TYR A 374 -9.77 -3.41 9.01
C TYR A 374 -10.39 -2.72 7.81
N SER A 375 -10.72 -1.44 7.96
CA SER A 375 -11.05 -0.58 6.82
C SER A 375 -9.77 -0.05 6.17
N GLY A 376 -9.72 -0.02 4.84
CA GLY A 376 -8.71 0.71 4.08
C GLY A 376 -8.72 2.22 4.38
N SER A 377 -7.69 2.93 3.94
CA SER A 377 -7.53 4.39 4.12
C SER A 377 -8.73 5.22 3.65
N SER A 378 -9.45 4.75 2.63
CA SER A 378 -10.67 5.37 2.11
C SER A 378 -11.95 5.06 2.91
N GLY A 379 -11.92 4.08 3.82
CA GLY A 379 -13.09 3.58 4.54
C GLY A 379 -14.09 2.79 3.68
N LEU A 380 -13.85 2.63 2.38
CA LEU A 380 -14.77 2.01 1.43
C LEU A 380 -14.51 0.52 1.18
N GLY A 381 -13.30 0.05 1.51
CA GLY A 381 -12.88 -1.35 1.39
C GLY A 381 -12.42 -1.91 2.73
N TYR A 382 -12.46 -3.23 2.85
CA TYR A 382 -12.06 -3.94 4.05
C TYR A 382 -10.98 -4.97 3.73
N TYR A 383 -10.08 -5.23 4.67
CA TYR A 383 -9.04 -6.25 4.51
C TYR A 383 -8.81 -7.02 5.82
N GLN A 384 -8.43 -8.29 5.68
CA GLN A 384 -7.90 -9.08 6.78
C GLN A 384 -6.42 -8.72 6.97
N SER A 385 -6.05 -8.38 8.20
CA SER A 385 -4.68 -7.95 8.52
C SER A 385 -3.65 -9.06 8.36
N ASP A 386 -2.50 -8.72 7.78
CA ASP A 386 -1.31 -9.57 7.69
C ASP A 386 -0.16 -9.03 8.57
N THR A 387 -0.47 -8.68 9.82
CA THR A 387 0.51 -8.19 10.80
C THR A 387 1.16 -9.32 11.60
N GLN A 388 0.99 -10.59 11.18
CA GLN A 388 1.41 -11.75 11.96
C GLN A 388 2.91 -11.74 12.29
N ASN A 389 3.72 -11.14 11.41
CA ASN A 389 5.17 -11.07 11.55
C ASN A 389 5.69 -9.66 11.88
N GLN A 390 4.81 -8.68 12.09
CA GLN A 390 5.20 -7.29 12.31
C GLN A 390 4.43 -6.58 13.43
N ILE A 391 5.05 -5.58 14.03
CA ILE A 391 4.47 -4.66 15.01
C ILE A 391 4.63 -3.25 14.45
N SER A 392 3.53 -2.50 14.35
CA SER A 392 3.57 -1.08 14.01
C SER A 392 3.67 -0.25 15.28
N ALA A 393 4.70 0.57 15.39
CA ALA A 393 4.92 1.52 16.48
C ALA A 393 5.09 2.93 15.91
N SER A 394 4.96 3.95 16.75
CA SER A 394 5.18 5.34 16.35
C SER A 394 6.17 6.00 17.31
N VAL A 395 6.93 6.96 16.78
CA VAL A 395 7.81 7.78 17.62
C VAL A 395 7.04 9.00 18.10
N TYR A 396 6.88 9.12 19.41
CA TYR A 396 6.23 10.26 20.05
C TYR A 396 7.27 11.19 20.66
N SER A 397 7.27 12.45 20.22
CA SER A 397 8.10 13.50 20.79
C SER A 397 7.53 14.01 22.13
N ALA A 398 8.31 14.84 22.82
CA ALA A 398 7.87 15.50 24.04
C ALA A 398 6.63 16.40 23.84
N SER A 399 6.54 17.09 22.69
CA SER A 399 5.43 18.01 22.38
C SER A 399 4.11 17.28 22.23
N PHE A 400 4.11 16.01 21.81
CA PHE A 400 2.88 15.22 21.73
C PHE A 400 2.18 15.14 23.10
N PHE A 401 2.89 14.72 24.14
CA PHE A 401 2.31 14.55 25.49
C PHE A 401 1.88 15.87 26.12
N ALA A 402 2.42 17.00 25.65
CA ALA A 402 2.04 18.33 26.09
C ALA A 402 0.79 18.89 25.38
N LYS A 403 0.22 18.22 24.37
CA LYS A 403 -1.02 18.66 23.70
C LYS A 403 -2.23 18.48 24.62
N ASP A 404 -3.13 19.46 24.64
CA ASP A 404 -4.29 19.52 25.54
C ASP A 404 -5.30 18.37 25.31
N ASN A 405 -5.32 17.82 24.11
CA ASN A 405 -6.28 16.85 23.59
C ASN A 405 -5.77 15.40 23.59
N VAL A 406 -4.61 15.14 24.20
CA VAL A 406 -4.15 13.77 24.42
C VAL A 406 -5.01 13.10 25.51
N GLY A 407 -5.68 12.01 25.14
CA GLY A 407 -6.49 11.20 26.05
C GLY A 407 -5.66 10.26 26.94
N ASN A 408 -6.34 9.39 27.68
CA ASN A 408 -5.66 8.32 28.43
C ASN A 408 -5.33 7.16 27.49
N PHE A 409 -4.12 6.62 27.56
CA PHE A 409 -3.73 5.45 26.77
C PHE A 409 -2.67 4.62 27.47
N LEU A 410 -2.61 3.35 27.08
CA LEU A 410 -1.73 2.31 27.63
C LEU A 410 -1.09 1.58 26.45
N GLY A 411 0.17 1.19 26.61
CA GLY A 411 0.87 0.44 25.60
C GLY A 411 2.19 -0.11 26.13
N ILE A 412 3.05 -0.47 25.20
CA ILE A 412 4.44 -0.85 25.44
C ILE A 412 5.36 0.08 24.68
N GLY A 413 6.57 0.22 25.20
CA GLY A 413 7.65 0.86 24.48
C GLY A 413 8.84 -0.06 24.23
N PHE A 414 9.66 0.37 23.29
CA PHE A 414 10.85 -0.33 22.82
C PHE A 414 12.09 0.53 23.08
N ASN A 415 13.23 -0.13 23.26
CA ASN A 415 14.54 0.49 23.38
C ASN A 415 15.67 -0.46 22.93
N ALA A 416 16.91 0.01 23.01
CA ALA A 416 18.12 -0.74 22.63
C ALA A 416 18.35 -2.06 23.39
N ASP A 417 17.68 -2.31 24.52
CA ASP A 417 17.78 -3.61 25.22
C ASP A 417 16.77 -4.64 24.68
N SER A 418 15.82 -4.19 23.84
CA SER A 418 14.62 -4.95 23.48
C SER A 418 14.44 -5.18 21.97
N ILE A 419 15.13 -4.38 21.17
CA ILE A 419 15.15 -4.44 19.71
C ILE A 419 16.56 -4.16 19.20
N THR A 420 16.90 -4.71 18.04
CA THR A 420 18.15 -4.42 17.32
C THR A 420 17.83 -3.64 16.04
N PRO A 421 18.81 -2.97 15.41
CA PRO A 421 18.60 -2.30 14.13
C PRO A 421 17.93 -3.20 13.07
N GLU A 422 18.34 -4.47 12.98
CA GLU A 422 17.83 -5.47 12.02
C GLU A 422 16.36 -5.82 12.23
N SER A 423 15.84 -5.59 13.44
CA SER A 423 14.41 -5.78 13.70
C SER A 423 13.53 -4.71 13.04
N ILE A 424 14.09 -3.61 12.55
CA ILE A 424 13.32 -2.53 11.90
C ILE A 424 13.15 -2.87 10.42
N LEU A 425 11.95 -3.32 10.05
CA LEU A 425 11.57 -3.60 8.65
C LEU A 425 11.41 -2.31 7.85
N MET A 426 10.88 -1.27 8.48
CA MET A 426 10.61 0.01 7.83
C MET A 426 10.55 1.12 8.88
N SER A 427 11.02 2.31 8.53
CA SER A 427 10.64 3.55 9.20
C SER A 427 10.08 4.54 8.20
N SER A 428 9.03 5.26 8.60
CA SER A 428 8.41 6.30 7.82
C SER A 428 8.03 7.50 8.67
N LYS A 429 8.25 8.70 8.14
CA LYS A 429 7.77 9.94 8.76
C LYS A 429 6.25 10.15 8.64
N LYS A 430 5.54 9.25 7.95
CA LYS A 430 4.08 9.21 7.82
C LYS A 430 3.53 7.86 8.30
N TYR A 431 2.22 7.84 8.57
CA TYR A 431 1.50 6.63 8.93
C TYR A 431 1.00 5.96 7.66
N MET A 432 1.48 4.74 7.38
CA MET A 432 1.37 4.06 6.10
C MET A 432 0.31 2.95 6.10
N THR A 433 -0.50 2.88 7.17
CA THR A 433 -1.54 1.86 7.36
C THR A 433 -1.00 0.43 7.26
N THR A 434 0.17 0.16 7.85
CA THR A 434 0.85 -1.15 7.78
C THR A 434 0.09 -2.28 8.46
N ASN A 435 -1.10 -2.02 9.01
CA ASN A 435 -2.03 -3.07 9.43
C ASN A 435 -2.42 -4.01 8.28
N ALA A 436 -2.25 -3.61 7.01
CA ALA A 436 -2.37 -4.49 5.84
C ALA A 436 -1.18 -5.45 5.64
N GLY A 437 -0.08 -5.27 6.36
CA GLY A 437 1.22 -5.91 6.13
C GLY A 437 2.17 -4.97 5.37
N VAL A 438 3.46 -5.00 5.70
CA VAL A 438 4.51 -4.13 5.11
C VAL A 438 4.65 -4.34 3.60
N TYR A 439 4.29 -5.52 3.10
CA TYR A 439 4.30 -5.87 1.68
C TYR A 439 3.03 -5.45 0.91
N ASN A 440 2.07 -4.84 1.61
CA ASN A 440 0.78 -4.41 1.05
C ASN A 440 0.54 -2.89 1.23
N ILE A 441 1.60 -2.12 1.52
CA ILE A 441 1.54 -0.66 1.64
C ILE A 441 1.30 -0.06 0.25
N ASP A 442 0.24 0.72 0.05
CA ASP A 442 -0.06 1.32 -1.25
C ASP A 442 1.13 2.12 -1.83
N ASN A 443 1.49 1.86 -3.10
CA ASN A 443 2.70 2.39 -3.76
C ASN A 443 2.63 3.89 -4.11
N SER A 444 1.59 4.63 -3.69
CA SER A 444 1.46 6.07 -3.97
C SER A 444 2.37 6.98 -3.12
N ASN A 445 3.38 6.41 -2.47
CA ASN A 445 4.13 7.07 -1.42
C ASN A 445 5.47 7.58 -1.93
N ASP A 446 5.77 8.83 -1.59
CA ASP A 446 7.00 9.53 -1.96
C ASP A 446 8.21 8.78 -1.37
N PRO A 447 9.27 8.46 -2.14
CA PRO A 447 10.51 7.88 -1.60
C PRO A 447 11.09 8.67 -0.40
N ASN A 448 10.79 9.97 -0.30
CA ASN A 448 11.16 10.79 0.86
C ASN A 448 10.47 10.34 2.17
N ASP A 449 9.38 9.59 2.10
CA ASP A 449 8.61 9.16 3.28
C ASP A 449 9.18 7.90 3.93
N TYR A 450 9.95 7.07 3.22
CA TYR A 450 10.50 5.79 3.72
C TYR A 450 11.93 5.91 4.21
N ASN A 451 12.42 4.89 4.93
CA ASN A 451 13.74 4.88 5.55
C ASN A 451 14.01 6.20 6.29
N SER A 452 13.06 6.66 7.09
CA SER A 452 13.20 7.93 7.80
C SER A 452 14.13 7.78 9.01
N PRO A 453 15.20 8.60 9.13
CA PRO A 453 16.05 8.63 10.32
C PRO A 453 15.28 9.22 11.50
N TYR A 454 15.80 9.02 12.72
CA TYR A 454 15.16 9.45 13.97
C TYR A 454 14.66 10.90 13.94
N SER A 455 15.46 11.82 13.41
CA SER A 455 15.12 13.25 13.30
C SER A 455 13.85 13.51 12.48
N GLU A 456 13.60 12.76 11.40
CA GLU A 456 12.36 12.88 10.63
C GLU A 456 11.14 12.29 11.35
N LEU A 457 11.36 11.24 12.15
CA LEU A 457 10.29 10.55 12.88
C LEU A 457 9.75 11.41 14.02
N VAL A 458 10.60 12.21 14.66
CA VAL A 458 10.22 13.12 15.76
C VAL A 458 9.64 14.45 15.28
N GLU A 459 9.89 14.85 14.02
CA GLU A 459 9.27 16.03 13.41
C GLU A 459 7.75 15.86 13.23
N ASN A 460 7.28 14.62 13.04
CA ASN A 460 5.88 14.29 12.74
C ASN A 460 5.21 13.59 13.94
N ASP A 461 5.20 14.26 15.09
CA ASP A 461 4.62 13.84 16.39
C ASP A 461 3.48 12.79 16.32
N GLY A 462 3.80 11.50 16.46
CA GLY A 462 2.80 10.42 16.51
C GLY A 462 2.12 10.09 15.18
N TYR A 463 2.55 10.73 14.10
CA TYR A 463 2.15 10.42 12.72
C TYR A 463 3.24 9.68 11.95
N SER A 464 4.38 9.39 12.58
CA SER A 464 5.39 8.48 12.05
C SER A 464 5.01 7.02 12.29
N GLU A 465 5.60 6.13 11.50
CA GLU A 465 5.44 4.70 11.64
C GLU A 465 6.79 3.99 11.56
N VAL A 466 7.05 3.12 12.53
CA VAL A 466 8.21 2.23 12.56
C VAL A 466 7.65 0.82 12.68
N VAL A 467 7.95 0.01 11.68
CA VAL A 467 7.49 -1.38 11.61
C VAL A 467 8.63 -2.28 12.07
N LEU A 468 8.38 -2.99 13.15
CA LEU A 468 9.31 -3.94 13.72
C LEU A 468 8.93 -5.36 13.28
N ALA A 469 9.89 -6.14 12.81
CA ALA A 469 9.77 -7.57 12.72
C ALA A 469 9.61 -8.15 14.12
N ARG A 470 8.73 -9.14 14.26
CA ARG A 470 8.52 -9.80 15.56
C ARG A 470 9.72 -10.68 15.91
N ARG A 471 10.20 -11.49 14.97
CA ARG A 471 11.31 -12.43 15.18
C ARG A 471 12.10 -12.67 13.90
N GLY A 472 13.41 -12.87 14.03
CA GLY A 472 14.33 -13.31 12.97
C GLY A 472 15.27 -14.41 13.46
N GLU A 473 16.22 -14.83 12.61
CA GLU A 473 17.28 -15.76 13.02
C GLU A 473 18.17 -15.15 14.11
N ASP A 474 18.50 -13.86 13.97
CA ASP A 474 19.46 -13.16 14.82
C ASP A 474 18.84 -12.15 15.81
N PHE A 475 17.52 -11.98 15.81
CA PHE A 475 16.86 -11.02 16.70
C PHE A 475 15.47 -11.48 17.19
N ASP A 476 15.07 -10.96 18.33
CA ASP A 476 13.79 -11.26 18.98
C ASP A 476 13.23 -9.99 19.63
N SER A 477 12.21 -9.40 19.01
CA SER A 477 11.65 -8.11 19.45
C SER A 477 10.87 -8.28 20.75
N LYS A 478 11.11 -7.43 21.75
CA LYS A 478 10.44 -7.52 23.05
C LYS A 478 9.91 -6.17 23.49
N ALA A 479 8.86 -6.18 24.33
CA ALA A 479 8.52 -4.97 25.07
C ALA A 479 9.64 -4.67 26.07
N ALA A 480 10.15 -3.44 26.08
CA ALA A 480 11.12 -2.99 27.08
C ALA A 480 10.44 -2.55 28.39
N TYR A 481 9.25 -1.95 28.27
CA TYR A 481 8.47 -1.45 29.39
C TYR A 481 7.00 -1.33 29.00
N VAL A 482 6.13 -1.36 30.02
CA VAL A 482 4.74 -0.93 29.89
C VAL A 482 4.69 0.55 30.18
N PHE A 483 3.88 1.31 29.45
CA PHE A 483 3.64 2.70 29.80
C PHE A 483 2.15 3.01 29.87
N VAL A 484 1.81 4.02 30.67
CA VAL A 484 0.46 4.57 30.75
C VAL A 484 0.53 6.09 30.76
N ALA A 485 -0.31 6.74 29.96
CA ALA A 485 -0.49 8.18 29.97
C ALA A 485 -1.86 8.51 30.55
N ILE A 486 -1.88 9.36 31.57
CA ILE A 486 -3.07 9.65 32.36
C ILE A 486 -3.29 11.16 32.42
N ASN A 487 -4.45 11.57 31.96
CA ASN A 487 -5.02 12.91 32.05
C ASN A 487 -6.00 12.96 33.23
N SER A 488 -5.48 12.81 34.44
CA SER A 488 -6.23 12.84 35.70
C SER A 488 -5.33 13.36 36.81
N GLU A 489 -5.89 14.14 37.73
CA GLU A 489 -5.18 14.58 38.95
C GLU A 489 -4.91 13.42 39.92
N ASN A 490 -5.71 12.35 39.86
CA ASN A 490 -5.51 11.14 40.66
C ASN A 490 -5.06 9.99 39.74
N ILE A 491 -3.75 9.79 39.65
CA ILE A 491 -3.12 8.72 38.87
C ILE A 491 -3.31 7.35 39.54
N GLU A 492 -3.02 7.25 40.84
CA GLU A 492 -3.04 5.96 41.55
C GLU A 492 -4.43 5.32 41.58
N GLY A 493 -5.48 6.14 41.69
CA GLY A 493 -6.87 5.66 41.62
C GLY A 493 -7.37 5.34 40.21
N HIS A 494 -6.58 5.62 39.15
CA HIS A 494 -7.04 5.46 37.78
C HIS A 494 -7.03 3.98 37.34
N PRO A 495 -8.13 3.42 36.79
CA PRO A 495 -8.18 2.01 36.39
C PRO A 495 -7.10 1.60 35.38
N LEU A 496 -6.72 2.49 34.45
CA LEU A 496 -5.64 2.21 33.50
C LEU A 496 -4.26 2.14 34.18
N TYR A 497 -4.01 2.90 35.25
CA TYR A 497 -2.76 2.80 36.01
C TYR A 497 -2.65 1.42 36.65
N GLN A 498 -3.72 0.95 37.30
CA GLN A 498 -3.76 -0.38 37.92
C GLN A 498 -3.53 -1.48 36.90
N ARG A 499 -4.22 -1.42 35.75
CA ARG A 499 -4.01 -2.37 34.65
C ARG A 499 -2.57 -2.34 34.12
N ALA A 500 -1.98 -1.16 33.95
CA ALA A 500 -0.59 -1.03 33.48
C ALA A 500 0.39 -1.63 34.49
N LYS A 501 0.16 -1.40 35.78
CA LYS A 501 0.94 -1.97 36.88
C LYS A 501 0.84 -3.49 36.92
N GLU A 502 -0.36 -4.03 36.78
CA GLU A 502 -0.59 -5.48 36.68
C GLU A 502 0.19 -6.10 35.52
N TYR A 503 0.10 -5.53 34.31
CA TYR A 503 0.86 -6.02 33.16
C TYR A 503 2.37 -5.93 33.36
N ALA A 504 2.87 -4.82 33.91
CA ALA A 504 4.28 -4.64 34.19
C ALA A 504 4.78 -5.69 35.20
N THR A 505 4.03 -5.91 36.29
CA THR A 505 4.38 -6.89 37.32
C THR A 505 4.32 -8.33 36.83
N GLN A 506 3.25 -8.72 36.13
CA GLN A 506 3.09 -10.09 35.61
C GLN A 506 4.20 -10.48 34.61
N ASN A 507 4.75 -9.50 33.89
CA ASN A 507 5.75 -9.72 32.84
C ASN A 507 7.17 -9.31 33.24
N SER A 508 7.40 -8.94 34.51
CA SER A 508 8.70 -8.45 35.00
C SER A 508 9.25 -7.25 34.19
N LEU A 509 8.35 -6.38 33.70
CA LEU A 509 8.69 -5.18 32.95
C LEU A 509 8.67 -3.94 33.84
N LYS A 510 9.41 -2.91 33.45
CA LYS A 510 9.33 -1.59 34.07
C LYS A 510 8.00 -0.91 33.67
N LEU A 511 7.49 -0.05 34.55
CA LEU A 511 6.33 0.80 34.30
C LEU A 511 6.76 2.26 34.12
N VAL A 512 6.29 2.90 33.05
CA VAL A 512 6.45 4.33 32.81
C VAL A 512 5.08 5.00 32.91
N VAL A 513 4.97 6.04 33.72
CA VAL A 513 3.71 6.76 33.96
C VAL A 513 3.88 8.19 33.50
N TYR A 514 3.13 8.60 32.49
CA TYR A 514 3.07 9.98 32.03
C TYR A 514 1.90 10.70 32.70
N ASP A 515 2.22 11.62 33.62
CA ASP A 515 1.24 12.54 34.18
C ASP A 515 0.99 13.67 33.18
N LEU A 516 -0.03 13.50 32.33
CA LEU A 516 -0.32 14.47 31.27
C LEU A 516 -0.71 15.83 31.84
N VAL A 517 -1.29 15.89 33.04
CA VAL A 517 -1.69 17.15 33.68
C VAL A 517 -0.46 17.95 34.07
N LYS A 518 0.50 17.31 34.74
CA LYS A 518 1.76 17.95 35.15
C LYS A 518 2.68 18.26 33.97
N ILE A 519 2.77 17.36 32.99
CA ILE A 519 3.56 17.58 31.77
C ILE A 519 3.04 18.82 31.02
N ARG A 520 1.73 18.95 30.85
CA ARG A 520 1.13 20.14 30.22
C ARG A 520 1.39 21.39 31.03
N SER A 521 1.26 21.31 32.35
CA SER A 521 1.46 22.44 33.25
C SER A 521 2.92 22.95 33.22
N SER A 522 3.89 22.02 33.22
CA SER A 522 5.31 22.35 33.08
C SER A 522 5.63 22.93 31.70
N TYR A 523 5.07 22.37 30.62
CA TYR A 523 5.24 22.91 29.26
C TYR A 523 4.65 24.31 29.10
N LYS A 524 3.42 24.54 29.57
CA LYS A 524 2.78 25.86 29.55
C LYS A 524 3.58 26.90 30.34
N SER A 525 4.17 26.50 31.46
CA SER A 525 5.03 27.37 32.27
C SER A 525 6.33 27.73 31.53
N PHE A 526 6.93 26.77 30.85
CA PHE A 526 8.11 27.00 30.01
C PHE A 526 7.84 27.98 28.87
N ILE A 527 6.79 27.77 28.08
CA ILE A 527 6.44 28.69 26.96
C ILE A 527 6.25 30.12 27.46
N LYS A 528 5.49 30.31 28.55
CA LYS A 528 5.30 31.64 29.16
C LYS A 528 6.61 32.28 29.60
N SER A 529 7.53 31.50 30.16
CA SER A 529 8.85 32.01 30.58
C SER A 529 9.71 32.41 29.38
N SER A 530 9.68 31.64 28.29
CA SER A 530 10.41 31.91 27.04
C SER A 530 9.90 33.19 26.36
N GLU A 531 8.58 33.35 26.24
CA GLU A 531 7.95 34.56 25.69
C GLU A 531 8.27 35.82 26.53
N SER A 532 8.37 35.67 27.86
CA SER A 532 8.75 36.77 28.75
C SER A 532 10.23 37.16 28.61
N LEU A 533 11.11 36.20 28.31
CA LEU A 533 12.53 36.42 28.06
C LEU A 533 12.77 37.11 26.71
N GLU A 534 12.06 36.72 25.65
CA GLU A 534 12.12 37.38 24.34
C GLU A 534 11.64 38.84 24.41
N LYS A 535 10.52 39.10 25.10
CA LYS A 535 10.03 40.48 25.32
C LYS A 535 11.02 41.33 26.13
N ASN A 536 11.69 40.76 27.12
CA ASN A 536 12.70 41.47 27.89
C ASN A 536 13.96 41.78 27.06
N GLN A 537 14.36 40.90 26.14
CA GLN A 537 15.49 41.14 25.22
C GLN A 537 15.17 42.22 24.17
N GLU A 538 13.93 42.30 23.67
CA GLU A 538 13.49 43.41 22.82
C GLU A 538 13.44 44.74 23.57
N THR A 539 13.01 44.74 24.83
CA THR A 539 12.96 45.95 25.66
C THR A 539 14.37 46.49 25.97
N ILE A 540 15.35 45.61 26.18
CA ILE A 540 16.76 45.99 26.36
C ILE A 540 17.37 46.56 25.07
N LYS A 541 16.97 46.06 23.88
CA LYS A 541 17.40 46.61 22.59
C LYS A 541 16.80 47.98 22.24
N ILE A 542 15.67 48.34 22.84
CA ILE A 542 15.03 49.66 22.67
C ILE A 542 15.54 50.67 23.72
N SER A 543 16.33 50.22 24.71
CA SER A 543 16.86 51.03 25.81
C SER A 543 18.36 51.33 25.72
N ILE A 544 18.97 51.14 24.55
CA ILE A 544 20.35 51.54 24.19
C ILE A 544 20.25 52.44 22.97
#